data_AF-Q5SK08-F1
#
_entry.id   AF-Q5SK08-F1
#
_cell.length_a   1.000
_cell.length_b   1.000
_cell.length_c   1.000
_cell.angle_alpha   90.00
_cell.angle_beta   90.00
_cell.angle_gamma   90.00
#
_symmetry.space_group_name_H-M   'P 1'
#
loop_
_entity.id
_entity.type
_entity.pdbx_description
1 polymer ?
#
loop_
_entity_poly.entity_id
_entity_poly.type
_entity_poly.pdbx_seq_one_letter_code
_entity_poly.pdbx_strand_id
1 'polypeptide(L)'
;MKSPFLFLLALQGGLLLVGGGGMLWLGLPLAREAGGAGFWALVLLLALQGLEALFRRLFPASFREAEALHRDLALALRRSGARPPFLLALALAAALGEEVFFRGFLQSLLVAWLGGLGLLAQALLFALLHPAPLRAYAYPLYTALAGLLFGLAYLYTGSLVPGVLAHFLHNAKSFYGLWRER
;
A
#
# COMPACT_ATOMS: atom_id res chain seq x y z
N MET A 1 -21.74 -14.94 -6.56
CA MET A 1 -20.42 -14.50 -6.04
C MET A 1 -20.57 -13.13 -5.41
N LYS A 2 -19.97 -12.87 -4.23
CA LYS A 2 -19.95 -11.51 -3.65
C LYS A 2 -19.23 -10.55 -4.61
N SER A 3 -19.67 -9.30 -4.69
CA SER A 3 -19.03 -8.29 -5.54
C SER A 3 -17.55 -8.16 -5.14
N PRO A 4 -16.59 -8.25 -6.09
CA PRO A 4 -15.17 -8.10 -5.78
C PRO A 4 -14.87 -6.76 -5.10
N PHE A 5 -15.62 -5.73 -5.47
CA PHE A 5 -15.55 -4.41 -4.84
C PHE A 5 -15.89 -4.45 -3.35
N LEU A 6 -17.02 -5.07 -2.98
CA LEU A 6 -17.44 -5.18 -1.58
C LEU A 6 -16.47 -6.03 -0.75
N PHE A 7 -15.91 -7.09 -1.35
CA PHE A 7 -14.89 -7.90 -0.70
C PHE A 7 -13.65 -7.07 -0.36
N LEU A 8 -13.13 -6.31 -1.33
CA LEU A 8 -11.95 -5.47 -1.10
C LEU A 8 -12.23 -4.37 -0.07
N LEU A 9 -13.39 -3.70 -0.14
CA LEU A 9 -13.77 -2.73 0.88
C LEU A 9 -13.85 -3.36 2.28
N ALA A 10 -14.43 -4.56 2.39
CA ALA A 10 -14.51 -5.26 3.67
C ALA A 10 -13.11 -5.65 4.20
N LEU A 11 -12.21 -6.08 3.32
CA LEU A 11 -10.82 -6.37 3.67
C LEU A 11 -10.12 -5.11 4.20
N GLN A 12 -10.22 -3.99 3.47
CA GLN A 12 -9.58 -2.73 3.85
C GLN A 12 -10.20 -2.12 5.11
N GLY A 13 -11.51 -2.23 5.27
CA GLY A 13 -12.20 -1.87 6.51
C GLY A 13 -11.76 -2.73 7.69
N GLY A 14 -11.56 -4.03 7.49
CA GLY A 14 -11.02 -4.93 8.52
C GLY A 14 -9.61 -4.55 8.94
N LEU A 15 -8.72 -4.26 8.00
CA LEU A 15 -7.37 -3.76 8.28
C LEU A 15 -7.41 -2.45 9.07
N LEU A 16 -8.25 -1.50 8.65
CA LEU A 16 -8.41 -0.22 9.33
C LEU A 16 -8.93 -0.40 10.76
N LEU A 17 -9.92 -1.27 10.98
CA LEU A 17 -10.49 -1.53 12.31
C LEU A 17 -9.49 -2.21 13.24
N VAL A 18 -8.79 -3.24 12.77
CA VAL A 18 -7.78 -3.95 13.59
C VAL A 18 -6.59 -3.04 13.86
N GLY A 19 -6.08 -2.36 12.84
CA GLY A 19 -4.95 -1.44 12.97
C GLY A 19 -5.29 -0.25 13.86
N GLY A 20 -6.39 0.44 13.57
CA GLY A 20 -6.85 1.59 14.34
C GLY A 20 -7.20 1.22 15.78
N GLY A 21 -7.92 0.12 15.99
CA GLY A 21 -8.22 -0.39 17.33
C GLY A 21 -6.96 -0.76 18.11
N GLY A 22 -6.00 -1.42 17.46
CA GLY A 22 -4.70 -1.74 18.05
C GLY A 22 -3.89 -0.49 18.42
N MET A 23 -3.87 0.52 17.55
CA MET A 23 -3.23 1.80 17.84
C MET A 23 -3.88 2.51 19.03
N LEU A 24 -5.21 2.57 19.08
CA LEU A 24 -5.95 3.20 20.18
C LEU A 24 -5.69 2.49 21.50
N TRP A 25 -5.70 1.16 21.52
CA TRP A 25 -5.39 0.38 22.71
C TRP A 25 -3.97 0.66 23.19
N LEU A 26 -2.99 0.70 22.29
CA LEU A 26 -1.58 0.93 22.64
C LEU A 26 -1.24 2.42 22.87
N GLY A 27 -2.20 3.34 22.76
CA GLY A 27 -1.96 4.79 22.88
C GLY A 27 -1.04 5.34 21.78
N LEU A 28 -1.02 4.70 20.62
CA LEU A 28 -0.20 5.12 19.48
C LEU A 28 -0.87 6.27 18.72
N PRO A 29 -0.15 7.38 18.44
CA PRO A 29 -0.71 8.50 17.72
C PRO A 29 -0.88 8.18 16.23
N LEU A 30 -1.99 8.65 15.62
CA LEU A 30 -2.21 8.56 14.16
C LEU A 30 -1.31 9.53 13.38
N ALA A 31 -1.02 10.69 13.96
CA ALA A 31 -0.07 11.67 13.46
C ALA A 31 0.44 12.52 14.63
N ARG A 32 1.75 12.75 14.71
CA ARG A 32 2.33 13.64 15.73
C ARG A 32 2.37 15.10 15.31
N GLU A 33 2.60 15.41 14.03
CA GLU A 33 2.43 16.75 13.42
C GLU A 33 2.52 16.61 11.89
N ALA A 34 1.70 17.35 11.13
CA ALA A 34 1.62 17.22 9.66
C ALA A 34 2.53 18.20 8.88
N GLY A 35 3.47 18.86 9.55
CA GLY A 35 4.41 19.79 8.94
C GLY A 35 5.17 19.13 7.79
N GLY A 36 5.06 19.69 6.58
CA GLY A 36 5.74 19.13 5.40
C GLY A 36 5.15 17.81 4.88
N ALA A 37 3.95 17.39 5.31
CA ALA A 37 3.37 16.11 4.89
C ALA A 37 3.23 15.99 3.36
N GLY A 38 2.87 17.09 2.67
CA GLY A 38 2.81 17.11 1.21
C GLY A 38 4.18 16.95 0.54
N PHE A 39 5.24 17.53 1.12
CA PHE A 39 6.60 17.35 0.63
C PHE A 39 7.05 15.90 0.77
N TRP A 40 6.88 15.30 1.95
CA TRP A 40 7.25 13.90 2.17
C TRP A 40 6.39 12.92 1.36
N ALA A 41 5.10 13.22 1.16
CA ALA A 41 4.24 12.45 0.26
C ALA A 41 4.78 12.50 -1.19
N LEU A 42 5.22 13.67 -1.66
CA LEU A 42 5.81 13.81 -2.99
C LEU A 42 7.13 13.03 -3.10
N VAL A 43 8.02 13.14 -2.12
CA VAL A 43 9.28 12.40 -2.07
C VAL A 43 9.01 10.88 -2.13
N LEU A 44 8.10 10.39 -1.29
CA LEU A 44 7.68 8.98 -1.30
C LEU A 44 7.12 8.55 -2.66
N LEU A 45 6.21 9.36 -3.22
CA LEU A 45 5.58 9.06 -4.50
C LEU A 45 6.61 8.99 -5.65
N LEU A 46 7.60 9.88 -5.65
CA LEU A 46 8.68 9.87 -6.63
C LEU A 46 9.63 8.67 -6.41
N ALA A 47 9.96 8.35 -5.16
CA ALA A 47 10.78 7.19 -4.82
C ALA A 47 10.12 5.87 -5.26
N LEU A 48 8.81 5.72 -5.01
CA LEU A 48 8.03 4.55 -5.45
C LEU A 48 8.00 4.43 -6.96
N GLN A 49 7.78 5.54 -7.68
CA GLN A 49 7.79 5.53 -9.14
C GLN A 49 9.17 5.21 -9.72
N GLY A 50 10.23 5.73 -9.11
CA GLY A 50 11.61 5.40 -9.49
C GLY A 50 11.92 3.92 -9.25
N LEU A 51 11.51 3.38 -8.12
CA LEU A 51 11.67 1.97 -7.77
C LEU A 51 10.89 1.06 -8.73
N GLU A 52 9.63 1.39 -9.01
CA GLU A 52 8.79 0.66 -9.96
C GLU A 52 9.41 0.68 -11.37
N ALA A 53 9.88 1.85 -11.83
CA ALA A 53 10.55 1.98 -13.13
C ALA A 53 11.86 1.17 -13.20
N LEU A 54 12.66 1.19 -12.12
CA LEU A 54 13.86 0.38 -12.02
C LEU A 54 13.54 -1.11 -12.12
N PHE A 55 12.58 -1.60 -11.34
CA PHE A 55 12.22 -3.01 -11.34
C PHE A 55 11.58 -3.46 -12.66
N ARG A 56 10.77 -2.61 -13.31
CA ARG A 56 10.28 -2.86 -14.66
C ARG A 56 11.42 -3.05 -15.67
N ARG A 57 12.50 -2.27 -15.53
CA ARG A 57 13.68 -2.37 -16.39
C ARG A 57 14.51 -3.62 -16.09
N LEU A 58 14.70 -3.96 -14.81
CA LEU A 58 15.54 -5.08 -14.39
C LEU A 58 14.84 -6.44 -14.52
N PHE A 59 13.53 -6.49 -14.24
CA PHE A 59 12.72 -7.71 -14.18
C PHE A 59 11.44 -7.60 -15.03
N PRO A 60 11.54 -7.28 -16.34
CA PRO A 60 10.38 -6.97 -17.17
C PRO A 60 9.38 -8.13 -17.26
N ALA A 61 9.84 -9.38 -17.32
CA ALA A 61 8.96 -10.55 -17.36
C ALA A 61 8.15 -10.70 -16.06
N SER A 62 8.82 -10.60 -14.91
CA SER A 62 8.16 -10.66 -13.60
C SER A 62 7.14 -9.53 -13.42
N PHE A 63 7.48 -8.31 -13.84
CA PHE A 63 6.58 -7.16 -13.65
C PHE A 63 5.37 -7.21 -14.57
N ARG A 64 5.50 -7.75 -15.80
CA ARG A 64 4.35 -8.00 -16.67
C ARG A 64 3.33 -8.95 -16.06
N GLU A 65 3.76 -9.94 -15.28
CA GLU A 65 2.88 -10.89 -14.59
C GLU A 65 2.12 -10.20 -13.43
N ALA A 66 2.80 -9.34 -12.65
CA ALA A 66 2.13 -8.53 -11.62
C ALA A 66 1.12 -7.55 -12.24
N GLU A 67 1.49 -6.89 -13.34
CA GLU A 67 0.61 -6.01 -14.10
C GLU A 67 -0.58 -6.75 -14.71
N ALA A 68 -0.41 -8.00 -15.14
CA ALA A 68 -1.50 -8.84 -15.62
C ALA A 68 -2.51 -9.11 -14.51
N LEU A 69 -2.06 -9.47 -13.30
CA LEU A 69 -2.95 -9.64 -12.15
C LEU A 69 -3.74 -8.35 -11.84
N HIS A 70 -3.07 -7.19 -11.85
CA HIS A 70 -3.74 -5.90 -11.62
C HIS A 70 -4.75 -5.56 -12.73
N ARG A 71 -4.41 -5.83 -14.00
CA ARG A 71 -5.35 -5.69 -15.14
C ARG A 71 -6.58 -6.56 -14.95
N ASP A 72 -6.39 -7.83 -14.61
CA ASP A 72 -7.51 -8.77 -14.42
C ASP A 72 -8.42 -8.34 -13.27
N LEU A 73 -7.84 -7.87 -12.16
CA LEU A 73 -8.59 -7.31 -11.05
C LEU A 73 -9.39 -6.06 -11.48
N ALA A 74 -8.75 -5.14 -12.20
CA ALA A 74 -9.42 -3.95 -12.71
C ALA A 74 -10.57 -4.32 -13.65
N LEU A 75 -10.38 -5.26 -14.58
CA LEU A 75 -11.43 -5.75 -15.47
C LEU A 75 -12.58 -6.42 -14.70
N ALA A 76 -12.29 -7.20 -13.65
CA ALA A 76 -13.31 -7.79 -12.79
C ALA A 76 -14.13 -6.72 -12.05
N LEU A 77 -13.47 -5.69 -11.51
CA LEU A 77 -14.14 -4.54 -10.89
C LEU A 77 -15.02 -3.80 -11.88
N ARG A 78 -14.51 -3.51 -13.09
CA ARG A 78 -15.27 -2.89 -14.18
C ARG A 78 -16.51 -3.69 -14.56
N ARG A 79 -16.36 -5.00 -14.77
CA ARG A 79 -17.47 -5.93 -15.09
C ARG A 79 -18.51 -6.01 -13.98
N SER A 80 -18.11 -5.78 -12.72
CA SER A 80 -19.04 -5.68 -11.58
C SER A 80 -19.78 -4.34 -11.47
N GLY A 81 -19.56 -3.41 -12.41
CA GLY A 81 -20.18 -2.09 -12.42
C GLY A 81 -19.40 -0.99 -11.71
N ALA A 82 -18.14 -1.25 -11.29
CA ALA A 82 -17.31 -0.23 -10.67
C ALA A 82 -17.02 0.91 -11.66
N ARG A 83 -17.28 2.14 -11.23
CA ARG A 83 -17.06 3.40 -11.94
C ARG A 83 -15.82 4.09 -11.36
N PRO A 84 -15.20 5.06 -12.07
CA PRO A 84 -14.00 5.73 -11.59
C PRO A 84 -14.09 6.27 -10.14
N PRO A 85 -15.19 6.88 -9.66
CA PRO A 85 -15.30 7.31 -8.27
C PRO A 85 -15.18 6.16 -7.26
N PHE A 86 -15.71 4.97 -7.60
CA PHE A 86 -15.59 3.79 -6.74
C PHE A 86 -14.15 3.26 -6.69
N LEU A 87 -13.43 3.31 -7.82
CA LEU A 87 -12.01 2.94 -7.84
C LEU A 87 -11.15 3.90 -7.01
N LEU A 88 -11.46 5.20 -7.03
CA LEU A 88 -10.80 6.18 -6.17
C LEU A 88 -11.12 5.96 -4.69
N ALA A 89 -12.38 5.67 -4.36
CA ALA A 89 -12.77 5.32 -2.99
C ALA A 89 -12.06 4.05 -2.50
N LEU A 90 -11.93 3.04 -3.36
CA LEU A 90 -11.18 1.83 -3.06
C LEU A 90 -9.67 2.11 -2.89
N ALA A 91 -9.08 2.95 -3.73
CA ALA A 91 -7.68 3.36 -3.59
C ALA A 91 -7.42 4.06 -2.25
N LEU A 92 -8.33 4.94 -1.83
CA LEU A 92 -8.24 5.64 -0.55
C LEU A 92 -8.46 4.68 0.63
N ALA A 93 -9.45 3.79 0.53
CA ALA A 93 -9.69 2.78 1.55
C ALA A 93 -8.47 1.85 1.72
N ALA A 94 -7.84 1.43 0.62
CA ALA A 94 -6.62 0.64 0.66
C ALA A 94 -5.45 1.40 1.31
N ALA A 95 -5.22 2.65 0.90
CA ALA A 95 -4.17 3.47 1.49
C ALA A 95 -4.38 3.68 2.99
N LEU A 96 -5.60 3.97 3.44
CA LEU A 96 -5.90 4.14 4.86
C LEU A 96 -5.78 2.82 5.63
N GLY A 97 -6.41 1.75 5.15
CA GLY A 97 -6.42 0.45 5.83
C GLY A 97 -5.02 -0.13 5.97
N GLU A 98 -4.25 -0.14 4.88
CA GLU A 98 -2.91 -0.71 4.87
C GLU A 98 -1.91 0.16 5.64
N GLU A 99 -1.91 1.48 5.50
CA GLU A 99 -0.95 2.32 6.25
C GLU A 99 -1.24 2.29 7.76
N VAL A 100 -2.51 2.35 8.17
CA VAL A 100 -2.87 2.26 9.59
C VAL A 100 -2.52 0.89 10.17
N PHE A 101 -2.82 -0.20 9.47
CA PHE A 101 -2.52 -1.55 9.95
C PHE A 101 -1.02 -1.85 9.94
N PHE A 102 -0.35 -1.69 8.80
CA PHE A 102 1.04 -2.13 8.65
C PHE A 102 2.04 -1.17 9.30
N ARG A 103 1.86 0.15 9.16
CA ARG A 103 2.84 1.15 9.65
C ARG A 103 2.44 1.64 11.02
N GLY A 104 1.19 2.06 11.18
CA GLY A 104 0.69 2.56 12.45
C GLY A 104 0.78 1.50 13.55
N PHE A 105 0.11 0.37 13.34
CA PHE A 105 0.01 -0.69 14.35
C PHE A 105 1.18 -1.70 14.30
N LEU A 106 1.28 -2.49 13.24
CA LEU A 106 2.18 -3.64 13.19
C LEU A 106 3.66 -3.25 13.25
N GLN A 107 4.08 -2.21 12.51
CA GLN A 107 5.46 -1.73 12.57
C GLN A 107 5.81 -1.22 13.96
N SER A 108 4.92 -0.43 14.60
CA SER A 108 5.15 0.07 15.96
C SER A 108 5.31 -1.07 16.96
N LEU A 109 4.48 -2.11 16.85
CA LEU A 109 4.59 -3.30 17.69
C LEU A 109 5.92 -4.04 17.47
N LEU A 110 6.28 -4.31 16.22
CA LEU A 110 7.50 -5.03 15.87
C LEU A 110 8.75 -4.23 16.22
N VAL A 111 8.74 -2.91 16.06
CA VAL A 111 9.86 -2.04 16.46
C VAL A 111 10.00 -1.99 17.98
N ALA A 112 8.89 -1.97 18.72
CA ALA A 112 8.94 -2.07 20.18
C ALA A 112 9.56 -3.39 20.67
N TRP A 113 9.35 -4.49 19.93
CA TRP A 113 9.83 -5.82 20.32
C TRP A 113 11.23 -6.15 19.80
N LEU A 114 11.56 -5.72 18.58
CA LEU A 114 12.75 -6.12 17.84
C LEU A 114 13.71 -4.95 17.54
N GLY A 115 13.40 -3.74 18.02
CA GLY A 115 14.16 -2.54 17.67
C GLY A 115 14.14 -2.26 16.17
N GLY A 116 15.30 -1.87 15.61
CA GLY A 116 15.43 -1.57 14.18
C GLY A 116 15.08 -2.75 13.25
N LEU A 117 15.23 -3.99 13.72
CA LEU A 117 14.83 -5.18 12.95
C LEU A 117 13.31 -5.28 12.78
N GLY A 118 12.53 -4.61 13.62
CA GLY A 118 11.08 -4.58 13.52
C GLY A 118 10.59 -3.93 12.22
N LEU A 119 11.31 -2.93 11.71
CA LEU A 119 11.03 -2.33 10.40
C LEU A 119 11.24 -3.34 9.27
N LEU A 120 12.36 -4.07 9.30
CA LEU A 120 12.65 -5.10 8.30
C LEU A 120 11.61 -6.23 8.35
N ALA A 121 11.29 -6.70 9.55
CA ALA A 121 10.26 -7.73 9.75
C ALA A 121 8.89 -7.28 9.23
N GLN A 122 8.48 -6.04 9.51
CA GLN A 122 7.23 -5.49 9.01
C GLN A 122 7.22 -5.45 7.48
N ALA A 123 8.27 -4.93 6.85
CA ALA A 123 8.36 -4.83 5.40
C ALA A 123 8.28 -6.19 4.70
N LEU A 124 8.93 -7.21 5.28
CA LEU A 124 8.83 -8.59 4.78
C LEU A 124 7.43 -9.17 4.95
N LEU A 125 6.78 -8.96 6.10
CA LEU A 125 5.40 -9.40 6.31
C LEU A 125 4.42 -8.72 5.35
N PHE A 126 4.61 -7.42 5.09
CA PHE A 126 3.83 -6.70 4.09
C PHE A 126 3.99 -7.32 2.70
N ALA A 127 5.24 -7.60 2.29
CA ALA A 127 5.51 -8.25 1.01
C ALA A 127 4.91 -9.65 0.89
N LEU A 128 5.01 -10.46 1.95
CA LEU A 128 4.45 -11.83 2.00
C LEU A 128 2.92 -11.85 1.90
N LEU A 129 2.26 -10.84 2.47
CA LEU A 129 0.80 -10.71 2.45
C LEU A 129 0.30 -9.98 1.20
N HIS A 130 1.19 -9.40 0.39
CA HIS A 130 0.81 -8.69 -0.83
C HIS A 130 0.63 -9.68 -2.00
N PRO A 131 -0.56 -9.72 -2.65
CA PRO A 131 -0.83 -10.72 -3.68
C PRO A 131 0.12 -10.62 -4.88
N ALA A 132 0.72 -11.75 -5.26
CA ALA A 132 1.58 -11.86 -6.43
C ALA A 132 1.42 -13.26 -7.05
N PRO A 133 1.34 -13.40 -8.38
CA PRO A 133 1.46 -14.71 -9.02
C PRO A 133 2.89 -15.23 -8.84
N LEU A 134 3.08 -16.56 -8.80
CA LEU A 134 4.42 -17.17 -8.65
C LEU A 134 5.42 -16.70 -9.73
N ARG A 135 4.92 -16.38 -10.92
CA ARG A 135 5.74 -15.86 -12.04
C ARG A 135 6.17 -14.40 -11.84
N ALA A 136 5.54 -13.66 -10.93
CA ALA A 136 5.97 -12.32 -10.53
C ALA A 136 7.01 -12.38 -9.40
N TYR A 137 8.05 -13.20 -9.57
CA TYR A 137 9.06 -13.49 -8.54
C TYR A 137 9.81 -12.27 -7.99
N ALA A 138 9.95 -11.18 -8.76
CA ALA A 138 10.60 -9.94 -8.32
C ALA A 138 9.63 -8.96 -7.62
N TYR A 139 8.32 -9.18 -7.74
CA TYR A 139 7.31 -8.30 -7.17
C TYR A 139 7.30 -8.30 -5.63
N PRO A 140 7.45 -9.44 -4.93
CA PRO A 140 7.64 -9.45 -3.47
C PRO A 140 8.84 -8.64 -2.99
N LEU A 141 9.95 -8.65 -3.74
CA LEU A 141 11.12 -7.84 -3.39
C LEU A 141 10.81 -6.34 -3.56
N TYR A 142 10.12 -5.97 -4.64
CA TYR A 142 9.64 -4.61 -4.84
C TYR A 142 8.70 -4.16 -3.70
N THR A 143 7.72 -4.98 -3.32
CA THR A 143 6.76 -4.64 -2.25
C THR A 143 7.44 -4.56 -0.88
N ALA A 144 8.46 -5.38 -0.62
CA ALA A 144 9.28 -5.26 0.59
C ALA A 144 10.04 -3.94 0.63
N LEU A 145 10.71 -3.56 -0.46
CA LEU A 145 11.42 -2.28 -0.55
C LEU A 145 10.47 -1.08 -0.46
N ALA A 146 9.29 -1.15 -1.09
CA ALA A 146 8.25 -0.15 -0.92
C ALA A 146 7.81 -0.05 0.55
N GLY A 147 7.58 -1.19 1.21
CA GLY A 147 7.27 -1.26 2.64
C GLY A 147 8.34 -0.59 3.51
N LEU A 148 9.63 -0.78 3.19
CA LEU A 148 10.73 -0.08 3.86
C LEU A 148 10.68 1.42 3.64
N LEU A 149 10.40 1.89 2.41
CA LEU A 149 10.27 3.33 2.13
C LEU A 149 9.15 3.97 2.97
N PHE A 150 7.97 3.36 2.98
CA PHE A 150 6.85 3.82 3.80
C PHE A 150 7.18 3.78 5.29
N GLY A 151 7.77 2.69 5.77
CA GLY A 151 8.11 2.53 7.17
C GLY A 151 9.19 3.50 7.65
N LEU A 152 10.21 3.77 6.84
CA LEU A 152 11.22 4.81 7.11
C LEU A 152 10.61 6.20 7.14
N ALA A 153 9.71 6.51 6.20
CA ALA A 153 9.01 7.79 6.21
C ALA A 153 8.13 7.95 7.45
N TYR A 154 7.46 6.88 7.90
CA TYR A 154 6.71 6.91 9.15
C TYR A 154 7.61 7.14 10.37
N LEU A 155 8.75 6.44 10.46
CA LEU A 155 9.71 6.65 11.56
C LEU A 155 10.30 8.07 11.56
N TYR A 156 10.59 8.61 10.38
CA TYR A 156 11.18 9.94 10.24
C TYR A 156 10.17 11.06 10.52
N THR A 157 8.95 10.95 9.99
CA THR A 157 7.93 12.00 10.09
C THR A 157 7.04 11.87 11.32
N GLY A 158 6.96 10.69 11.94
CA GLY A 158 6.01 10.40 13.01
C GLY A 158 4.54 10.53 12.58
N SER A 159 4.26 10.44 11.27
CA SER A 159 2.93 10.68 10.70
C SER A 159 2.60 9.66 9.61
N LEU A 160 1.38 9.13 9.62
CA LEU A 160 0.87 8.26 8.55
C LEU A 160 0.45 9.06 7.31
N VAL A 161 0.25 10.37 7.42
CA VAL A 161 -0.29 11.21 6.34
C VAL A 161 0.57 11.16 5.06
N PRO A 162 1.91 11.29 5.10
CA PRO A 162 2.73 11.18 3.89
C PRO A 162 2.57 9.83 3.18
N GLY A 163 2.54 8.75 3.96
CA GLY A 163 2.36 7.39 3.45
C GLY A 163 0.98 7.21 2.81
N VAL A 164 -0.09 7.61 3.51
CA VAL A 164 -1.47 7.53 3.00
C VAL A 164 -1.61 8.31 1.69
N LEU A 165 -1.08 9.53 1.61
CA LEU A 165 -1.16 10.35 0.40
C LEU A 165 -0.38 9.73 -0.77
N ALA A 166 0.87 9.32 -0.55
CA ALA A 166 1.69 8.71 -1.59
C ALA A 166 1.10 7.38 -2.09
N HIS A 167 0.62 6.53 -1.17
CA HIS A 167 -0.01 5.25 -1.48
C HIS A 167 -1.33 5.45 -2.24
N PHE A 168 -2.20 6.37 -1.78
CA PHE A 168 -3.43 6.71 -2.48
C PHE A 168 -3.16 7.17 -3.92
N LEU A 169 -2.22 8.10 -4.11
CA LEU A 169 -1.88 8.63 -5.43
C LEU A 169 -1.27 7.56 -6.34
N HIS A 170 -0.43 6.67 -5.79
CA HIS A 170 0.11 5.53 -6.52
C HIS A 170 -1.01 4.60 -7.02
N ASN A 171 -1.93 4.22 -6.14
CA ASN A 171 -3.06 3.35 -6.49
C ASN A 171 -4.04 4.03 -7.46
N ALA A 172 -4.33 5.32 -7.24
CA ALA A 172 -5.21 6.09 -8.12
C ALA A 172 -4.65 6.20 -9.54
N LYS A 173 -3.34 6.43 -9.70
CA LYS A 173 -2.65 6.42 -11.00
C LYS A 173 -2.84 5.08 -11.70
N SER A 174 -2.61 3.98 -11.00
CA SER A 174 -2.75 2.62 -11.53
C SER A 174 -4.19 2.34 -11.98
N PHE A 175 -5.20 2.62 -11.14
CA PHE A 175 -6.61 2.44 -11.54
C PHE A 175 -7.01 3.32 -12.71
N TYR A 176 -6.53 4.57 -12.77
CA TYR A 176 -6.84 5.47 -13.89
C TYR A 176 -6.22 5.00 -15.20
N GLY A 177 -4.96 4.54 -15.19
CA GLY A 177 -4.31 3.96 -16.37
C GLY A 177 -5.08 2.74 -16.91
N LEU A 178 -5.39 1.80 -16.01
CA LEU A 178 -6.14 0.58 -16.33
C LEU A 178 -7.58 0.83 -16.79
N TRP A 179 -8.20 1.93 -16.35
CA TRP A 179 -9.52 2.32 -16.83
C TRP A 179 -9.47 2.89 -18.25
N ARG A 180 -8.37 3.57 -18.62
CA ARG A 180 -8.22 4.21 -19.94
C ARG A 180 -7.78 3.26 -21.04
N GLU A 181 -7.05 2.21 -20.71
CA GLU A 181 -6.71 1.13 -21.64
C GLU A 181 -8.02 0.44 -22.08
N ARG A 182 -8.34 0.59 -23.37
CA ARG A 182 -9.52 0.01 -24.03
C ARG A 182 -9.15 -1.31 -24.69
#